data_AF-A0A8C9VGK5-F1
#
_entry.id   AF-A0A8C9VGK5-F1
#
_cell.length_a   1.000
_cell.length_b   1.000
_cell.length_c   1.000
_cell.angle_alpha   90.00
_cell.angle_beta   90.00
_cell.angle_gamma   90.00
#
_symmetry.space_group_name_H-M   'P 1'
#
loop_
_entity.id
_entity.type
_entity.pdbx_description
1 polymer ?
#
loop_
_entity_poly.entity_id
_entity_poly.type
_entity_poly.pdbx_seq_one_letter_code
_entity_poly.pdbx_strand_id
1 'polypeptide(L)' 'TVMESPVCLIENIDGTLRVVQEATEYLMRINQPVVVVAVVGLYRTGKSYLMNKLAGKRKGGTDFHS' A
#
# COMPACT_ATOMS: atom_id res chain seq x y z
N THR A 1 0.17 -10.01 -13.44
CA THR A 1 -1.02 -9.16 -13.21
C THR A 1 -0.55 -7.88 -12.53
N VAL A 2 -0.96 -6.73 -13.05
CA VAL A 2 -0.67 -5.44 -12.40
C VAL A 2 -1.70 -5.25 -11.29
N MET A 3 -1.28 -4.86 -10.09
CA MET A 3 -2.20 -4.53 -9.00
C MET A 3 -2.95 -3.24 -9.37
N GLU A 4 -4.26 -3.34 -9.58
CA GLU A 4 -5.10 -2.22 -10.04
C GLU A 4 -5.33 -1.19 -8.93
N SER A 5 -5.50 -1.66 -7.69
CA SER A 5 -5.73 -0.86 -6.48
C SER A 5 -4.89 -1.36 -5.31
N PRO A 6 -4.56 -0.49 -4.33
CA PRO A 6 -3.80 -0.91 -3.17
C PRO A 6 -4.59 -1.87 -2.29
N VAL A 7 -3.87 -2.85 -1.74
CA VAL A 7 -4.41 -3.83 -0.79
C VAL A 7 -3.83 -3.54 0.59
N CYS A 8 -4.68 -3.57 1.62
CA CYS A 8 -4.24 -3.48 3.00
C CYS A 8 -3.42 -4.72 3.35
N LEU A 9 -2.16 -4.57 3.76
CA LEU A 9 -1.32 -5.69 4.20
C LEU A 9 -1.47 -5.97 5.69
N ILE A 10 -1.50 -4.92 6.50
CA ILE A 10 -1.65 -4.98 7.95
C ILE A 10 -2.75 -4.00 8.34
N GLU A 11 -3.82 -4.50 8.93
CA GLU A 11 -4.89 -3.70 9.50
C GLU A 11 -4.66 -3.49 11.00
N ASN A 12 -5.07 -2.34 11.51
CA ASN A 12 -5.15 -2.07 12.94
C ASN A 12 -6.63 -2.08 13.33
N ILE A 13 -7.03 -3.10 14.08
CA ILE A 13 -8.37 -3.25 14.63
C ILE A 13 -8.24 -3.05 16.14
N ASP A 14 -8.74 -1.93 16.65
CA ASP A 14 -8.77 -1.61 18.07
C ASP A 14 -7.42 -1.75 18.80
N GLY A 15 -6.33 -1.32 18.14
CA GLY A 15 -4.97 -1.41 18.66
C GLY A 15 -4.27 -2.75 18.40
N THR A 16 -5.00 -3.74 17.88
CA THR A 16 -4.44 -5.04 17.49
C THR A 16 -4.06 -5.02 16.02
N LEU A 17 -2.80 -5.38 15.74
CA LEU A 17 -2.31 -5.52 14.38
C LEU A 17 -2.66 -6.91 13.84
N ARG A 18 -3.30 -6.95 12.67
CA ARG A 18 -3.65 -8.18 11.97
C ARG A 18 -3.12 -8.16 10.55
N VAL A 19 -2.52 -9.26 10.13
CA VAL A 19 -2.08 -9.45 8.73
C VAL A 19 -3.29 -9.85 7.89
N VAL A 20 -3.46 -9.20 6.74
CA VAL A 20 -4.53 -9.52 5.79
C VAL A 20 -4.07 -10.68 4.89
N GLN A 21 -4.81 -11.78 4.95
CA GLN A 21 -4.48 -13.03 4.25
C GLN A 21 -4.42 -12.84 2.73
N GLU A 22 -5.38 -12.11 2.15
CA GLU A 22 -5.44 -11.83 0.71
C GLU A 22 -4.18 -11.12 0.18
N ALA A 23 -3.68 -10.13 0.92
CA ALA A 23 -2.45 -9.42 0.58
C ALA A 23 -1.22 -10.34 0.62
N THR A 24 -1.19 -11.24 1.60
CA THR A 24 -0.09 -12.20 1.78
C THR A 24 -0.07 -13.22 0.64
N GLU A 25 -1.22 -13.75 0.26
CA GLU A 25 -1.35 -14.68 -0.88
C GLU A 25 -0.93 -14.03 -2.21
N TYR A 26 -1.24 -12.74 -2.40
CA TYR A 26 -0.76 -12.00 -3.57
C TYR A 26 0.76 -11.90 -3.57
N LEU A 27 1.38 -11.51 -2.45
CA LEU A 27 2.84 -11.39 -2.33
C LEU A 27 3.55 -12.73 -2.55
N MET A 28 3.00 -13.84 -2.05
CA MET A 28 3.55 -15.19 -2.25
C MET A 28 3.60 -15.63 -3.71
N ARG A 29 2.76 -15.05 -4.59
CA ARG A 29 2.74 -15.35 -6.03
C ARG A 29 3.82 -14.58 -6.81
N ILE A 30 4.49 -13.61 -6.20
CA ILE A 30 5.53 -12.80 -6.85
C ILE A 30 6.88 -13.51 -6.74
N ASN A 31 7.31 -14.16 -7.83
CA ASN A 31 8.60 -14.87 -7.88
C ASN A 31 9.78 -14.01 -8.36
N GLN A 32 9.54 -12.72 -8.59
CA GLN A 32 10.53 -11.78 -9.11
C GLN A 32 11.17 -11.01 -7.95
N PRO A 33 12.44 -10.60 -8.03
CA PRO A 33 13.02 -9.66 -7.07
C PRO A 33 12.19 -8.37 -7.04
N VAL A 34 11.87 -7.89 -5.83
CA VAL A 34 11.07 -6.68 -5.61
C VAL A 34 11.86 -5.63 -4.85
N VAL A 35 11.56 -4.36 -5.12
CA VAL A 35 12.04 -3.22 -4.33
C VAL A 35 10.89 -2.76 -3.45
N VAL A 36 11.12 -2.69 -2.13
CA VAL A 36 10.12 -2.27 -1.15
C VAL A 36 10.39 -0.83 -0.73
N VAL A 37 9.38 0.03 -0.84
CA VAL A 37 9.42 1.43 -0.40
C VAL A 37 8.31 1.65 0.62
N ALA A 38 8.64 2.20 1.79
CA ALA A 38 7.69 2.56 2.83
C ALA A 38 7.77 4.06 3.13
N VAL A 39 6.60 4.70 3.30
CA VAL A 39 6.47 6.12 3.66
C VAL A 39 5.74 6.21 5.00
N VAL A 40 6.41 6.77 6.01
CA VAL A 40 5.88 6.94 7.38
C VAL A 40 5.93 8.40 7.82
N GLY A 41 5.04 8.79 8.72
CA GLY A 41 4.98 10.15 9.24
C GLY A 41 3.62 10.51 9.83
N LEU A 42 3.53 11.70 10.42
CA LEU A 42 2.32 12.20 11.09
C LEU A 42 1.08 12.15 10.19
N TYR A 43 -0.10 12.07 10.79
CA TYR A 43 -1.37 12.10 10.06
C TYR A 43 -1.47 13.37 9.21
N ARG A 44 -2.06 13.25 8.01
CA ARG A 44 -2.28 14.36 7.05
C ARG A 44 -1.03 15.11 6.53
N THR A 45 0.15 14.51 6.55
CA THR A 45 1.37 15.09 5.91
C THR A 45 1.55 14.75 4.42
N GLY A 46 0.50 14.29 3.73
CA GLY A 46 0.58 14.01 2.28
C GLY A 46 1.32 12.71 1.90
N LYS A 47 1.43 11.74 2.82
CA LYS A 47 2.08 10.44 2.57
C LYS A 47 1.46 9.69 1.38
N SER A 48 0.13 9.61 1.32
CA SER A 48 -0.60 9.02 0.20
C SER A 48 -0.35 9.73 -1.13
N TYR A 49 -0.21 11.06 -1.11
CA TYR A 49 0.15 11.84 -2.30
C TYR A 49 1.53 11.45 -2.84
N LEU A 50 2.53 11.29 -1.96
CA LEU A 50 3.86 10.83 -2.36
C LEU A 50 3.82 9.40 -2.94
N MET A 51 3.05 8.50 -2.32
CA MET A 51 2.88 7.13 -2.82
C MET A 51 2.21 7.09 -4.20
N ASN A 52 1.17 7.91 -4.43
CA ASN A 52 0.53 8.03 -5.74
C ASN A 52 1.51 8.52 -6.82
N LYS A 53 2.39 9.48 -6.46
CA LYS A 53 3.42 9.99 -7.37
C LYS A 53 4.47 8.93 -7.69
N LEU A 54 4.91 8.16 -6.70
CA LEU A 54 5.82 7.03 -6.88
C LEU A 54 5.22 5.92 -7.76
N ALA A 55 3.93 5.65 -7.61
CA ALA A 55 3.18 4.72 -8.46
C ALA A 55 2.92 5.23 -9.90
N GLY A 56 3.42 6.41 -10.25
CA GLY A 56 3.26 7.01 -11.58
C GLY A 56 1.83 7.49 -11.88
N LYS A 57 0.95 7.59 -10.88
CA LYS A 57 -0.44 8.01 -11.07
C LYS A 57 -0.51 9.54 -11.20
N ARG A 58 -0.91 10.03 -12.38
CA ARG A 58 -0.71 11.44 -12.82
C ARG A 58 -1.79 12.46 -12.40
N LYS A 59 -2.96 12.04 -11.92
CA LYS A 59 -4.04 12.97 -11.52
C LYS A 59 -4.93 12.36 -10.44
N GLY A 60 -4.94 12.92 -9.24
CA GLY A 60 -6.04 12.82 -8.25
C GLY A 60 -6.60 11.44 -7.89
N GLY A 61 -5.99 10.34 -8.35
CA GLY A 61 -6.47 8.98 -8.16
C GLY A 61 -6.46 8.63 -6.68
N THR A 62 -7.65 8.48 -6.15
CA THR A 62 -8.00 8.18 -4.77
C THR A 62 -7.67 6.72 -4.42
N ASP A 63 -6.51 6.22 -4.82
CA ASP A 63 -6.23 4.79 -4.67
C ASP A 63 -5.60 4.53 -3.31
N PHE A 64 -4.51 5.23 -2.99
CA PHE A 64 -3.93 5.20 -1.64
C PHE A 64 -4.59 6.25 -0.76
N HIS A 65 -5.35 5.83 0.25
CA HIS A 65 -5.84 6.70 1.33
C HIS A 65 -5.17 6.29 2.63
N SER A 66 -4.72 7.29 3.39
CA SER A 66 -4.12 7.15 4.72
C SER A 66 -4.73 8.14 5.68
#